data_AF-A0A2H9SRX1-F1
#
_entry.id   AF-A0A2H9SRX1-F1
#
_cell.length_a   1.000
_cell.length_b   1.000
_cell.length_c   1.000
_cell.angle_alpha   90.00
_cell.angle_beta   90.00
_cell.angle_gamma   90.00
#
_symmetry.space_group_name_H-M   'P 1'
#
loop_
_entity.id
_entity.type
_entity.pdbx_description
1 polymer ?
#
loop_
_entity_poly.entity_id
_entity_poly.type
_entity_poly.pdbx_seq_one_letter_code
_entity_poly.pdbx_strand_id
1 'polypeptide(L)'
;MLNYLIRRLLLLPVTLFFIILVNFVIINLAPGDPVTVTEISSQGMATRKDDHAIAFGSDDRYLQFREFYGLTLPILFNNWPAITSETVQKDLWVLIHHKKSPEAAELPLKEYDELRITFGDQARFIMPKLMALIEHPPARDIQQMASRFFVRGGTRQGIVGSKITEAQRTYNRKIANDNLMLRTLIITEADSDQVVQEKVNALRKWYASEAEAYQFNPTPAEKWKIFFFETRFYKYLTRVLTLDFGTLRNDPTKTVLDEVISRFKYSLTLAIIPMIFTFCVCQFFGFLMAYKQNKWPDLLTNFIFLILYAIPIFVVAPFLIEKVGLKHNFPFTNTPIPISGFTSSAFSYDQKNSYQQLLDILTHIFLPLIAIIYGTLAASARLSRTAVLEVLRQDYVRTAQAKGASPMNVLFKHVGRNASITIVTSIAGSLGAILGGSLIVETLFEINGYGKFFYDGVINRDYNVIMFSALAGSVLTLIGYLAADIAYTLLDPRVTLE
;
A
#
# COMPACT_ATOMS: atom_id res chain seq x y z
N MET A 1 6.79 -4.29 -34.38
CA MET A 1 6.22 -4.96 -33.18
C MET A 1 7.29 -5.32 -32.15
N LEU A 2 8.28 -6.16 -32.46
CA LEU A 2 9.34 -6.50 -31.49
C LEU A 2 10.09 -5.26 -30.96
N ASN A 3 10.51 -4.34 -31.85
CA ASN A 3 11.18 -3.10 -31.43
C ASN A 3 10.33 -2.21 -30.51
N TYR A 4 9.03 -2.11 -30.78
CA TYR A 4 8.08 -1.39 -29.93
C TYR A 4 7.94 -2.06 -28.56
N LEU A 5 7.73 -3.38 -28.53
CA LEU A 5 7.63 -4.14 -27.29
C LEU A 5 8.93 -4.05 -26.47
N ILE A 6 10.10 -4.12 -27.12
CA ILE A 6 11.40 -3.91 -26.46
C ILE A 6 11.48 -2.50 -25.88
N ARG A 7 11.17 -1.45 -26.65
CA ARG A 7 11.14 -0.06 -26.14
C ARG A 7 10.23 0.06 -24.92
N ARG A 8 9.04 -0.54 -24.97
CA ARG A 8 8.08 -0.49 -23.87
C ARG A 8 8.55 -1.27 -22.65
N LEU A 9 9.12 -2.46 -22.84
CA LEU A 9 9.74 -3.24 -21.77
C LEU A 9 10.93 -2.50 -21.13
N LEU A 10 11.71 -1.76 -21.92
CA LEU A 10 12.80 -0.92 -21.41
C LEU A 10 12.30 0.32 -20.64
N LEU A 11 11.12 0.83 -20.97
CA LEU A 11 10.48 1.93 -20.23
C LEU A 11 9.84 1.46 -18.92
N LEU A 12 9.46 0.19 -18.79
CA LEU A 12 8.80 -0.33 -17.58
C LEU A 12 9.60 -0.08 -16.29
N PRO A 13 10.93 -0.37 -16.21
CA PRO A 13 11.71 -0.08 -15.01
C PRO A 13 11.70 1.40 -14.62
N VAL A 14 11.77 2.30 -15.60
CA VAL A 14 11.75 3.75 -15.37
C VAL A 14 10.38 4.18 -14.84
N THR A 15 9.31 3.74 -15.50
CA THR A 15 7.93 4.03 -15.07
C THR A 15 7.65 3.47 -13.67
N LEU A 16 8.09 2.23 -13.40
CA LEU A 16 7.96 1.61 -12.08
C LEU A 16 8.73 2.38 -11.00
N PHE A 17 9.94 2.86 -11.29
CA PHE A 17 10.69 3.68 -10.35
C PHE A 17 9.91 4.95 -9.95
N PHE A 18 9.34 5.66 -10.92
CA PHE A 18 8.53 6.85 -10.64
C PHE A 18 7.24 6.51 -9.88
N ILE A 19 6.58 5.40 -10.22
CA ILE A 19 5.41 4.90 -9.47
C ILE A 19 5.78 4.60 -8.02
N ILE A 20 6.88 3.86 -7.78
CA ILE A 20 7.37 3.52 -6.45
C ILE A 20 7.67 4.79 -5.66
N LEU A 21 8.33 5.78 -6.27
CA LEU A 21 8.63 7.06 -5.65
C LEU A 21 7.36 7.84 -5.27
N VAL A 22 6.41 7.97 -6.20
CA VAL A 22 5.15 8.69 -5.96
C VAL A 22 4.34 8.00 -4.88
N ASN A 23 4.16 6.68 -4.95
CA ASN A 23 3.46 5.90 -3.93
C ASN A 23 4.11 6.07 -2.55
N PHE A 24 5.44 5.99 -2.50
CA PHE A 24 6.20 6.17 -1.28
C PHE A 24 6.00 7.58 -0.67
N VAL A 25 6.07 8.63 -1.49
CA VAL A 25 5.87 10.02 -1.03
C VAL A 25 4.45 10.22 -0.52
N ILE A 26 3.42 9.79 -1.26
CA ILE A 26 2.01 9.94 -0.86
C ILE A 26 1.76 9.26 0.49
N ILE A 27 2.28 8.05 0.69
CA ILE A 27 2.07 7.29 1.92
C ILE A 27 2.80 7.95 3.11
N ASN A 28 3.97 8.54 2.90
CA ASN A 28 4.70 9.25 3.96
C ASN A 28 4.18 10.68 4.22
N LEU A 29 3.35 11.23 3.32
CA LEU A 29 2.65 12.51 3.53
C LEU A 29 1.33 12.35 4.28
N ALA A 30 0.80 11.12 4.39
CA ALA A 30 -0.45 10.85 5.08
C ALA A 30 -0.33 11.26 6.57
N PRO A 31 -1.31 12.00 7.11
CA PRO A 31 -1.23 12.48 8.49
C PRO A 31 -1.36 11.33 9.51
N GLY A 32 -0.47 11.34 10.50
CA GLY A 32 -0.43 10.38 11.61
C GLY A 32 0.83 9.53 11.58
N ASP A 33 1.42 9.28 12.76
CA ASP A 33 2.56 8.36 12.85
C ASP A 33 2.03 6.91 12.67
N PRO A 34 2.59 6.11 11.75
CA PRO A 34 2.22 4.71 11.52
C PRO A 34 2.20 3.86 12.79
N VAL A 35 2.90 4.29 13.83
CA VAL A 35 3.11 3.56 15.08
C VAL A 35 2.32 4.14 16.26
N THR A 36 1.41 5.11 16.07
CA THR A 36 0.54 5.54 17.19
C THR A 36 -0.38 4.39 17.58
N VAL A 37 -0.05 3.71 18.68
CA VAL A 37 -0.94 2.76 19.33
C VAL A 37 -1.97 3.59 20.09
N THR A 38 -3.22 3.58 19.65
CA THR A 38 -4.33 3.99 20.52
C THR A 38 -4.62 2.80 21.42
N GLU A 39 -3.93 2.70 22.56
CA GLU A 39 -4.35 1.75 23.59
C GLU A 39 -5.65 2.27 24.23
N ILE A 40 -6.71 1.47 24.12
CA ILE A 40 -7.93 1.68 24.89
C ILE A 40 -7.62 1.13 26.29
N SER A 41 -7.63 2.00 27.30
CA SER A 41 -7.43 1.56 28.68
C SER A 41 -8.49 0.53 29.07
N SER A 42 -8.20 -0.30 30.08
CA SER A 42 -9.18 -1.26 30.64
C SER A 42 -10.47 -0.62 31.16
N GLN A 43 -10.54 0.72 31.20
CA GLN A 43 -11.73 1.52 31.56
C GLN A 43 -12.45 2.13 30.34
N GLY A 44 -12.08 1.76 29.10
CA GLY A 44 -12.81 2.15 27.88
C GLY A 44 -12.61 3.60 27.42
N MET A 45 -11.69 4.36 28.01
CA MET A 45 -11.35 5.70 27.53
C MET A 45 -10.17 5.67 26.56
N ALA A 46 -10.38 6.21 25.36
CA ALA A 46 -9.30 6.53 24.42
C ALA A 46 -8.49 7.73 24.96
N THR A 47 -7.54 7.45 25.85
CA THR A 47 -6.62 8.46 26.36
C THR A 47 -5.35 8.40 25.52
N ARG A 48 -5.10 9.44 24.73
CA ARG A 48 -3.78 9.71 24.15
C ARG A 48 -2.88 10.05 25.34
N LYS A 49 -2.23 9.05 25.94
CA LYS A 49 -1.37 9.29 27.11
C LYS A 49 -0.14 10.07 26.63
N ASP A 50 -0.10 11.37 26.95
CA ASP A 50 1.09 12.23 26.89
C ASP A 50 2.12 11.88 27.98
N ASP A 51 2.00 10.71 28.62
CA ASP A 51 2.92 10.25 29.65
C ASP A 51 4.25 9.85 29.03
N HIS A 52 5.21 10.77 29.10
CA HIS A 52 6.66 10.69 29.40
C HIS A 52 7.50 9.41 29.16
N ALA A 53 6.92 8.21 28.99
CA ALA A 53 7.60 6.94 28.81
C ALA A 53 7.92 6.60 27.34
N ILE A 54 7.16 7.11 26.36
CA ILE A 54 7.21 6.57 24.99
C ILE A 54 8.44 7.06 24.18
N ALA A 55 9.04 8.19 24.54
CA ALA A 55 10.15 8.79 23.79
C ALA A 55 11.53 8.77 24.50
N PHE A 56 11.54 8.67 25.84
CA PHE A 56 12.76 8.72 26.66
C PHE A 56 13.16 7.35 27.24
N GLY A 57 12.27 6.36 27.14
CA GLY A 57 12.47 4.98 27.60
C GLY A 57 11.46 4.05 26.95
N SER A 58 11.38 4.10 25.62
CA SER A 58 10.42 3.31 24.83
C SER A 58 10.31 1.87 25.33
N ASP A 59 9.10 1.31 25.28
CA ASP A 59 8.91 -0.13 25.12
C ASP A 59 9.82 -0.57 23.97
N ASP A 60 10.82 -1.42 24.21
CA ASP A 60 11.84 -1.80 23.22
C ASP A 60 11.19 -2.25 21.90
N ARG A 61 9.98 -2.79 22.00
CA ARG A 61 9.12 -3.20 20.90
C ARG A 61 8.76 -2.06 19.95
N TYR A 62 8.52 -0.85 20.44
CA TYR A 62 8.19 0.34 19.64
C TYR A 62 9.39 0.81 18.81
N LEU A 63 10.58 0.92 19.42
CA LEU A 63 11.80 1.23 18.67
C LEU A 63 12.17 0.08 17.71
N GLN A 64 11.97 -1.18 18.13
CA GLN A 64 12.13 -2.36 17.28
C GLN A 64 11.29 -2.29 16.02
N PHE A 65 10.03 -1.93 16.18
CA PHE A 65 9.16 -1.69 15.06
C PHE A 65 9.69 -0.57 14.16
N ARG A 66 10.02 0.61 14.72
CA ARG A 66 10.50 1.76 13.93
C ARG A 66 11.77 1.46 13.15
N GLU A 67 12.77 0.85 13.78
CA GLU A 67 14.02 0.50 13.10
C GLU A 67 13.82 -0.60 12.04
N PHE A 68 13.01 -1.63 12.36
CA PHE A 68 12.66 -2.69 11.42
C PHE A 68 12.02 -2.10 10.17
N TYR A 69 11.10 -1.14 10.30
CA TYR A 69 10.48 -0.45 9.15
C TYR A 69 11.33 0.70 8.59
N GLY A 70 12.50 0.95 9.16
CA GLY A 70 13.38 2.05 8.76
C GLY A 70 12.80 3.44 9.04
N LEU A 71 11.74 3.54 9.85
CA LEU A 71 11.04 4.78 10.21
C LEU A 71 11.94 5.79 10.94
N THR A 72 13.05 5.32 11.49
CA THR A 72 14.08 6.18 12.07
C THR A 72 14.81 7.01 11.01
N LEU A 73 14.93 6.53 9.77
CA LEU A 73 15.70 7.22 8.74
C LEU A 73 14.94 8.43 8.13
N PRO A 74 15.65 9.38 7.52
CA PRO A 74 15.02 10.42 6.71
C PRO A 74 14.31 9.84 5.49
N ILE A 75 13.32 10.56 4.97
CA ILE A 75 12.43 10.08 3.89
C ILE A 75 13.21 9.86 2.60
N LEU A 76 13.79 10.93 2.03
CA LEU A 76 14.48 10.91 0.73
C LEU A 76 15.99 11.17 0.80
N PHE A 77 16.42 12.03 1.73
CA PHE A 77 17.81 12.48 1.80
C PHE A 77 18.28 12.51 3.26
N ASN A 78 19.47 11.97 3.52
CA ASN A 78 20.04 11.91 4.86
C ASN A 78 21.20 12.91 5.04
N ASN A 79 20.92 14.02 5.70
CA ASN A 79 21.89 15.07 6.01
C ASN A 79 22.44 14.98 7.45
N TRP A 80 22.17 13.90 8.19
CA TRP A 80 22.65 13.74 9.56
C TRP A 80 24.17 13.87 9.75
N PRO A 81 25.04 13.46 8.79
CA PRO A 81 26.48 13.72 8.89
C PRO A 81 26.88 15.20 8.97
N ALA A 82 26.00 16.12 8.54
CA ALA A 82 26.26 17.55 8.52
C ALA A 82 25.78 18.27 9.80
N ILE A 83 25.16 17.56 10.74
CA ILE A 83 24.72 18.14 12.01
C ILE A 83 25.94 18.65 12.78
N THR A 84 25.86 19.87 13.31
CA THR A 84 26.93 20.50 14.09
C THR A 84 26.67 20.38 15.60
N SER A 85 27.71 20.55 16.42
CA SER A 85 27.54 20.55 17.89
C SER A 85 26.64 21.68 18.38
N GLU A 86 26.69 22.83 17.71
CA GLU A 86 25.83 23.99 18.01
C GLU A 86 24.35 23.66 17.76
N THR A 87 24.03 22.99 16.65
CA THR A 87 22.68 22.51 16.35
C THR A 87 22.18 21.56 17.44
N VAL A 88 23.01 20.58 17.84
CA VAL A 88 22.65 19.61 18.89
C VAL A 88 22.35 20.30 20.21
N GLN A 89 23.17 21.28 20.61
CA GLN A 89 22.97 22.03 21.83
C GLN A 89 21.70 22.89 21.78
N LYS A 90 21.44 23.55 20.64
CA LYS A 90 20.21 24.33 20.43
C LYS A 90 18.96 23.45 20.51
N ASP A 91 18.94 22.31 19.83
CA ASP A 91 17.80 21.40 19.83
C ASP A 91 17.53 20.83 21.22
N LEU A 92 18.58 20.45 21.96
CA LEU A 92 18.46 20.04 23.37
C LEU A 92 17.88 21.15 24.25
N TRP A 93 18.36 22.39 24.07
CA TRP A 93 17.86 23.53 24.83
C TRP A 93 16.37 23.73 24.60
N VAL A 94 15.92 23.70 23.34
CA VAL A 94 14.51 23.76 22.96
C VAL A 94 13.71 22.63 23.60
N LEU A 95 14.20 21.39 23.52
CA LEU A 95 13.52 20.21 24.08
C LEU A 95 13.33 20.28 25.61
N ILE A 96 14.25 20.93 26.32
CA ILE A 96 14.19 21.09 27.78
C ILE A 96 13.27 22.26 28.16
N HIS A 97 13.37 23.39 27.47
CA HIS A 97 12.76 24.65 27.89
C HIS A 97 11.36 24.88 27.33
N HIS A 98 10.93 24.12 26.32
CA HIS A 98 9.57 24.21 25.75
C HIS A 98 8.46 24.06 26.80
N LYS A 99 8.67 23.23 27.83
CA LYS A 99 7.65 22.95 28.86
C LYS A 99 7.49 24.08 29.90
N LYS A 100 8.49 24.96 30.07
CA LYS A 100 8.52 25.95 31.17
C LYS A 100 7.73 27.23 30.88
N SER A 101 7.39 27.51 29.62
CA SER A 101 6.61 28.70 29.24
C SER A 101 5.74 28.43 27.99
N PRO A 102 4.49 27.94 28.12
CA PRO A 102 3.59 27.71 26.99
C PRO A 102 3.26 28.97 26.18
N GLU A 103 3.31 30.14 26.81
CA GLU A 103 3.09 31.44 26.15
C GLU A 103 4.36 32.00 25.48
N ALA A 104 5.54 31.48 25.84
CA ALA A 104 6.83 31.80 25.19
C ALA A 104 7.36 30.64 24.33
N ALA A 105 6.52 29.64 24.07
CA ALA A 105 6.85 28.50 23.23
C ALA A 105 6.98 28.97 21.78
N GLU A 106 8.22 29.14 21.32
CA GLU A 106 8.54 29.50 19.93
C GLU A 106 8.06 28.44 18.91
N LEU A 107 7.69 27.22 19.35
CA LEU A 107 7.32 26.10 18.50
C LEU A 107 5.93 25.53 18.87
N PRO A 108 5.03 25.30 17.90
CA PRO A 108 3.80 24.54 18.10
C PRO A 108 4.04 23.11 18.64
N LEU A 109 3.10 22.56 19.42
CA LEU A 109 3.20 21.21 20.01
C LEU A 109 3.59 20.12 19.00
N LYS A 110 3.02 20.19 17.79
CA LYS A 110 3.32 19.24 16.70
C LYS A 110 4.80 19.29 16.30
N GLU A 111 5.36 20.49 16.17
CA GLU A 111 6.76 20.69 15.78
C GLU A 111 7.72 20.28 16.91
N TYR A 112 7.34 20.50 18.17
CA TYR A 112 8.07 19.98 19.31
C TYR A 112 8.12 18.44 19.32
N ASP A 113 7.00 17.77 19.05
CA ASP A 113 6.94 16.32 18.97
C ASP A 113 7.77 15.78 17.80
N GLU A 114 7.69 16.42 16.63
CA GLU A 114 8.50 16.09 15.46
C GLU A 114 10.00 16.28 15.75
N LEU A 115 10.40 17.37 16.41
CA LEU A 115 11.78 17.61 16.83
C LEU A 115 12.25 16.53 17.79
N ARG A 116 11.43 16.21 18.82
CA ARG A 116 11.75 15.18 19.82
C ARG A 116 11.96 13.81 19.19
N ILE A 117 11.09 13.42 18.26
CA ILE A 117 11.19 12.16 17.52
C ILE A 117 12.45 12.16 16.66
N THR A 118 12.61 13.21 15.83
CA THR A 118 13.73 13.35 14.88
C THR A 118 15.08 13.35 15.60
N PHE A 119 15.21 14.11 16.69
CA PHE A 119 16.43 14.19 17.48
C PHE A 119 16.80 12.83 18.09
N GLY A 120 15.79 12.10 18.56
CA GLY A 120 15.98 10.74 19.05
C GLY A 120 16.34 9.72 17.97
N ASP A 121 15.83 9.87 16.75
CA ASP A 121 16.18 9.03 15.60
C ASP A 121 17.60 9.35 15.07
N GLN A 122 18.03 10.60 15.20
CA GLN A 122 19.40 11.05 14.92
C GLN A 122 20.41 10.65 15.99
N ALA A 123 19.97 10.28 17.20
CA ALA A 123 20.81 10.14 18.39
C ALA A 123 22.06 9.29 18.15
N ARG A 124 21.93 8.20 17.38
CA ARG A 124 23.05 7.31 16.99
C ARG A 124 24.17 8.03 16.22
N PHE A 125 23.82 8.99 15.37
CA PHE A 125 24.76 9.73 14.50
C PHE A 125 25.42 10.90 15.22
N ILE A 126 24.75 11.43 16.24
CA ILE A 126 25.23 12.54 17.05
C ILE A 126 25.84 12.10 18.39
N MET A 127 26.03 10.79 18.62
CA MET A 127 26.63 10.27 19.85
C MET A 127 27.96 10.93 20.25
N PRO A 128 28.92 11.21 19.34
CA PRO A 128 30.14 11.92 19.73
C PRO A 128 29.86 13.31 20.33
N LYS A 129 28.85 14.02 19.82
CA LYS A 129 28.45 15.35 20.27
C LYS A 129 27.69 15.29 21.60
N LEU A 130 26.83 14.28 21.74
CA LEU A 130 26.14 14.00 23.00
C LEU A 130 27.14 13.64 24.11
N MET A 131 28.16 12.83 23.80
CA MET A 131 29.23 12.50 24.76
C MET A 131 29.99 13.76 25.20
N ALA A 132 30.35 14.65 24.27
CA ALA A 132 30.99 15.91 24.60
C ALA A 132 30.14 16.79 25.54
N LEU A 133 28.81 16.84 25.32
CA LEU A 133 27.88 17.56 26.19
C LEU A 133 27.67 16.88 27.56
N ILE A 134 27.84 15.57 27.64
CA ILE A 134 27.78 14.82 28.91
C ILE A 134 29.04 15.08 29.75
N GLU A 135 30.21 15.16 29.11
CA GLU A 135 31.51 15.40 29.76
C GLU A 135 31.70 16.87 30.16
N HIS A 136 31.26 17.79 29.30
CA HIS A 136 31.38 19.23 29.49
C HIS A 136 30.00 19.92 29.35
N PRO A 137 29.08 19.69 30.30
CA PRO A 137 27.74 20.23 30.18
C PRO A 137 27.71 21.74 30.45
N PRO A 138 26.98 22.53 29.63
CA PRO A 138 26.71 23.93 29.94
C PRO A 138 25.74 24.10 31.13
N ALA A 139 24.87 23.12 31.36
CA ALA A 139 23.92 23.08 32.48
C ALA A 139 23.53 21.63 32.81
N ARG A 140 23.08 21.39 34.05
CA ARG A 140 22.79 20.03 34.56
C ARG A 140 21.59 19.37 33.88
N ASP A 141 20.58 20.15 33.49
CA ASP A 141 19.42 19.69 32.72
C ASP A 141 19.82 19.26 31.29
N ILE A 142 20.74 19.97 30.65
CA ILE A 142 21.33 19.58 29.36
C ILE A 142 22.12 18.28 29.50
N GLN A 143 22.91 18.12 30.57
CA GLN A 143 23.63 16.88 30.85
C GLN A 143 22.69 15.67 30.97
N GLN A 144 21.59 15.84 31.69
CA GLN A 144 20.57 14.80 31.85
C GLN A 144 19.92 14.43 30.53
N MET A 145 19.46 15.42 29.77
CA MET A 145 18.80 15.20 28.49
C MET A 145 19.76 14.55 27.47
N ALA A 146 21.01 15.03 27.40
CA ALA A 146 22.05 14.46 26.56
C ALA A 146 22.31 12.99 26.93
N SER A 147 22.35 12.63 28.21
CA SER A 147 22.52 11.24 28.66
C SER A 147 21.38 10.32 28.20
N ARG A 148 20.12 10.81 28.23
CA ARG A 148 18.96 10.04 27.75
C ARG A 148 19.04 9.76 26.25
N PHE A 149 19.35 10.78 25.45
CA PHE A 149 19.50 10.60 24.01
C PHE A 149 20.74 9.79 23.67
N PHE A 150 21.82 9.91 24.42
CA PHE A 150 23.01 9.08 24.25
C PHE A 150 22.67 7.59 24.46
N VAL A 151 21.95 7.27 25.53
CA VAL A 151 21.46 5.91 25.81
C VAL A 151 20.52 5.43 24.69
N ARG A 152 19.62 6.28 24.20
CA ARG A 152 18.76 5.95 23.05
C ARG A 152 19.58 5.63 21.79
N GLY A 153 20.56 6.45 21.45
CA GLY A 153 21.42 6.24 20.27
C GLY A 153 22.34 5.03 20.40
N GLY A 154 22.73 4.69 21.63
CA GLY A 154 23.58 3.54 21.95
C GLY A 154 22.83 2.21 22.11
N THR A 155 21.51 2.27 22.33
CA THR A 155 20.65 1.09 22.43
C THR A 155 20.61 0.39 21.07
N ARG A 156 20.85 -0.92 21.05
CA ARG A 156 20.80 -1.74 19.83
C ARG A 156 19.68 -2.74 19.89
N GLN A 157 19.31 -3.27 18.73
CA GLN A 157 18.30 -4.30 18.63
C GLN A 157 18.93 -5.68 18.48
N GLY A 158 18.35 -6.64 19.19
CA GLY A 158 18.60 -8.05 18.93
C GLY A 158 18.01 -8.46 17.58
N ILE A 159 18.59 -9.49 16.99
CA ILE A 159 18.07 -10.14 15.79
C ILE A 159 16.79 -10.89 16.16
N VAL A 160 15.68 -10.56 15.49
CA VAL A 160 14.36 -11.16 15.71
C VAL A 160 14.05 -12.15 14.60
N GLY A 161 13.56 -13.34 14.94
CA GLY A 161 13.14 -14.36 13.98
C GLY A 161 12.81 -15.70 14.64
N SER A 162 11.99 -16.52 13.97
CA SER A 162 11.61 -17.86 14.47
C SER A 162 12.73 -18.89 14.36
N LYS A 163 13.76 -18.63 13.54
CA LYS A 163 14.92 -19.51 13.31
C LYS A 163 16.23 -18.74 13.50
N ILE A 164 16.50 -18.32 14.75
CA ILE A 164 17.78 -17.68 15.09
C ILE A 164 18.88 -18.72 15.35
N THR A 165 20.07 -18.48 14.80
CA THR A 165 21.25 -19.31 15.02
C THR A 165 21.84 -19.09 16.43
N GLU A 166 22.67 -20.00 16.92
CA GLU A 166 23.30 -19.85 18.24
C GLU A 166 24.22 -18.61 18.32
N ALA A 167 24.87 -18.26 17.20
CA ALA A 167 25.63 -17.02 17.09
C ALA A 167 24.74 -15.77 17.27
N GLN A 168 23.54 -15.77 16.66
CA GLN A 168 22.58 -14.68 16.80
C GLN A 168 22.00 -14.61 18.22
N ARG A 169 21.82 -15.74 18.92
CA ARG A 169 21.42 -15.75 20.34
C ARG A 169 22.47 -15.14 21.25
N THR A 170 23.75 -15.49 21.03
CA THR A 170 24.86 -14.89 21.79
C THR A 170 24.95 -13.39 21.56
N TYR A 171 24.80 -12.94 20.30
CA TYR A 171 24.69 -11.52 19.98
C TYR A 171 23.51 -10.85 20.72
N ASN A 172 22.31 -11.45 20.68
CA ASN A 172 21.13 -10.90 21.37
C ASN A 172 21.33 -10.78 22.88
N ARG A 173 22.00 -11.76 23.53
CA ARG A 173 22.33 -11.70 24.96
C ARG A 173 23.29 -10.55 25.26
N LYS A 174 24.32 -10.34 24.43
CA LYS A 174 25.24 -9.21 24.56
C LYS A 174 24.47 -7.89 24.48
N ILE A 175 23.67 -7.71 23.42
CA ILE A 175 22.88 -6.49 23.21
C ILE A 175 21.90 -6.24 24.36
N ALA A 176 21.23 -7.28 24.88
CA ALA A 176 20.32 -7.14 26.01
C ALA A 176 21.04 -6.64 27.27
N ASN A 177 22.23 -7.18 27.56
CA ASN A 177 23.05 -6.74 28.69
C ASN A 177 23.55 -5.30 28.51
N ASP A 178 24.04 -4.96 27.31
CA ASP A 178 24.51 -3.61 26.99
C ASP A 178 23.38 -2.58 27.12
N ASN A 179 22.20 -2.87 26.59
CA ASN A 179 21.03 -2.00 26.69
C ASN A 179 20.58 -1.80 28.14
N LEU A 180 20.58 -2.88 28.94
CA LEU A 180 20.22 -2.80 30.35
C LEU A 180 21.23 -1.94 31.11
N MET A 181 22.52 -2.12 30.85
CA MET A 181 23.59 -1.31 31.45
C MET A 181 23.47 0.16 31.06
N LEU A 182 23.27 0.49 29.78
CA LEU A 182 23.10 1.87 29.34
C LEU A 182 21.93 2.57 30.04
N ARG A 183 20.81 1.87 30.26
CA ARG A 183 19.64 2.43 30.96
C ARG A 183 19.94 2.82 32.40
N THR A 184 20.78 2.08 33.12
CA THR A 184 21.16 2.43 34.49
C THR A 184 22.10 3.63 34.56
N LEU A 185 22.76 3.96 33.45
CA LEU A 185 23.68 5.09 33.33
C LEU A 185 23.00 6.42 32.95
N ILE A 186 21.67 6.45 32.80
CA ILE A 186 20.94 7.70 32.60
C ILE A 186 21.16 8.62 33.82
N ILE A 187 21.54 9.86 33.56
CA ILE A 187 21.75 10.89 34.58
C ILE A 187 20.40 11.51 34.93
N THR A 188 20.13 11.66 36.22
CA THR A 188 18.89 12.18 36.79
C THR A 188 19.15 13.32 37.77
N GLU A 189 18.12 14.09 38.11
CA GLU A 189 18.21 15.16 39.11
C GLU A 189 18.58 14.65 40.51
N ALA A 190 18.23 13.39 40.83
CA ALA A 190 18.49 12.79 42.13
C ALA A 190 19.95 12.31 42.31
N ASP A 191 20.72 12.22 41.22
CA ASP A 191 22.10 11.74 41.29
C ASP A 191 23.01 12.81 41.91
N SER A 192 23.82 12.41 42.90
CA SER A 192 24.89 13.26 43.43
C SER A 192 25.99 13.47 42.39
N ASP A 193 26.82 14.49 42.56
CA ASP A 193 27.90 14.76 41.60
C ASP A 193 28.91 13.61 41.50
N GLN A 194 29.14 12.88 42.59
CA GLN A 194 29.98 11.68 42.56
C GLN A 194 29.36 10.58 41.67
N VAL A 195 28.07 10.30 41.87
CA VAL A 195 27.33 9.30 41.06
C VAL A 195 27.30 9.70 39.59
N VAL A 196 27.17 11.01 39.30
CA VAL A 196 27.23 11.49 37.92
C VAL A 196 28.61 11.29 37.30
N GLN A 197 29.70 11.58 38.00
CA GLN A 197 31.04 11.31 37.48
C GLN A 197 31.27 9.81 37.23
N GLU A 198 30.77 8.94 38.12
CA GLU A 198 30.81 7.48 37.91
C GLU A 198 30.05 7.07 36.64
N LYS A 199 28.82 7.59 36.44
CA LYS A 199 28.02 7.34 35.24
C LYS A 199 28.68 7.87 33.97
N VAL A 200 29.23 9.09 33.99
CA VAL A 200 29.94 9.70 32.86
C VAL A 200 31.16 8.85 32.47
N ASN A 201 31.95 8.40 33.45
CA ASN A 201 33.10 7.53 33.21
C ASN A 201 32.69 6.16 32.64
N ALA A 202 31.60 5.58 33.13
CA ALA A 202 31.06 4.33 32.60
C ALA A 202 30.56 4.48 31.16
N LEU A 203 29.83 5.56 30.85
CA LEU A 203 29.38 5.89 29.49
C LEU A 203 30.57 6.07 28.55
N ARG A 204 31.60 6.84 28.96
CA ARG A 204 32.82 7.05 28.18
C ARG A 204 33.54 5.73 27.90
N LYS A 205 33.70 4.87 28.92
CA LYS A 205 34.36 3.57 28.76
C LYS A 205 33.61 2.66 27.80
N TRP A 206 32.29 2.59 27.92
CA TRP A 206 31.46 1.81 27.01
C TRP A 206 31.53 2.38 25.58
N TYR A 207 31.42 3.70 25.43
CA TYR A 207 31.52 4.37 24.14
C TYR A 207 32.84 4.10 23.43
N ALA A 208 33.95 4.13 24.17
CA ALA A 208 35.27 3.81 23.64
C ALA A 208 35.38 2.33 23.22
N SER A 209 34.75 1.41 23.96
CA SER A 209 34.74 -0.02 23.61
C SER A 209 33.90 -0.35 22.38
N GLU A 210 32.91 0.49 22.05
CA GLU A 210 32.02 0.35 20.90
C GLU A 210 32.27 1.44 19.83
N ALA A 211 33.45 2.05 19.86
CA ALA A 211 33.81 3.22 19.06
C ALA A 211 33.63 2.99 17.55
N GLU A 212 33.97 1.81 17.04
CA GLU A 212 33.81 1.46 15.61
C GLU A 212 32.37 1.60 15.10
N ALA A 213 31.38 1.42 15.97
CA ALA A 213 29.97 1.48 15.59
C ALA A 213 29.35 2.88 15.67
N TYR A 214 30.00 3.82 16.38
CA TYR A 214 29.41 5.10 16.78
C TYR A 214 30.32 6.32 16.60
N GLN A 215 31.60 6.15 16.30
CA GLN A 215 32.47 7.24 15.86
C GLN A 215 32.19 7.54 14.40
N PHE A 216 31.34 8.54 14.19
CA PHE A 216 30.84 8.87 12.88
C PHE A 216 31.61 10.04 12.25
N ASN A 217 32.75 9.72 11.63
CA ASN A 217 33.56 10.67 10.85
C ASN A 217 33.62 10.26 9.37
N PRO A 218 32.48 10.32 8.64
CA PRO A 218 32.43 9.87 7.26
C PRO A 218 33.26 10.77 6.35
N THR A 219 34.03 10.15 5.47
CA THR A 219 34.71 10.77 4.33
C THR A 219 33.68 11.45 3.39
N PRO A 220 34.10 12.38 2.51
CA PRO A 220 33.19 13.01 1.56
C PRO A 220 32.40 12.00 0.69
N ALA A 221 33.00 10.87 0.32
CA ALA A 221 32.33 9.80 -0.43
C ALA A 221 31.27 9.07 0.42
N GLU A 222 31.58 8.78 1.68
CA GLU A 222 30.62 8.16 2.61
C GLU A 222 29.44 9.09 2.89
N LYS A 223 29.66 10.41 3.02
CA LYS A 223 28.59 11.39 3.15
C LYS A 223 27.58 11.31 2.00
N TRP A 224 28.06 11.19 0.76
CA TRP A 224 27.19 10.99 -0.40
C TRP A 224 26.44 9.66 -0.36
N LYS A 225 27.10 8.58 0.09
CA LYS A 225 26.46 7.28 0.25
C LYS A 225 25.33 7.33 1.29
N ILE A 226 25.58 7.93 2.45
CA ILE A 226 24.59 8.14 3.51
C ILE A 226 23.43 8.98 2.96
N PHE A 227 23.75 10.09 2.30
CA PHE A 227 22.77 11.03 1.78
C PHE A 227 21.70 10.39 0.89
N PHE A 228 22.09 9.51 -0.04
CA PHE A 228 21.14 8.85 -0.94
C PHE A 228 20.64 7.49 -0.45
N PHE A 229 21.51 6.68 0.16
CA PHE A 229 21.23 5.26 0.41
C PHE A 229 20.85 4.93 1.86
N GLU A 230 21.16 5.79 2.83
CA GLU A 230 20.68 5.61 4.21
C GLU A 230 19.37 6.36 4.45
N THR A 231 18.36 6.01 3.63
CA THR A 231 17.06 6.67 3.60
C THR A 231 15.93 5.63 3.67
N ARG A 232 14.77 6.05 4.16
CA ARG A 232 13.54 5.21 4.13
C ARG A 232 13.22 4.78 2.70
N PHE A 233 13.34 5.70 1.75
CA PHE A 233 13.07 5.39 0.35
C PHE A 233 13.98 4.31 -0.20
N TYR A 234 15.29 4.38 0.05
CA TYR A 234 16.21 3.35 -0.44
C TYR A 234 15.95 1.97 0.19
N LYS A 235 15.65 1.93 1.50
CA LYS A 235 15.23 0.69 2.17
C LYS A 235 13.96 0.12 1.55
N TYR A 236 12.95 0.96 1.31
CA TYR A 236 11.71 0.54 0.66
C TYR A 236 11.96 0.06 -0.78
N LEU A 237 12.76 0.78 -1.56
CA LEU A 237 13.12 0.40 -2.93
C LEU A 237 13.83 -0.95 -2.96
N THR A 238 14.79 -1.18 -2.06
CA THR A 238 15.50 -2.45 -1.97
C THR A 238 14.54 -3.59 -1.64
N ARG A 239 13.63 -3.38 -0.69
CA ARG A 239 12.56 -4.32 -0.33
C ARG A 239 11.65 -4.66 -1.51
N VAL A 240 11.23 -3.66 -2.28
CA VAL A 240 10.44 -3.85 -3.50
C VAL A 240 11.21 -4.69 -4.52
N LEU A 241 12.50 -4.40 -4.73
CA LEU A 241 13.35 -5.14 -5.67
C LEU A 241 13.62 -6.58 -5.23
N THR A 242 13.67 -6.85 -3.91
CA THR A 242 13.81 -8.20 -3.35
C THR A 242 12.47 -8.91 -3.13
N LEU A 243 11.35 -8.29 -3.49
CA LEU A 243 9.98 -8.77 -3.24
C LEU A 243 9.68 -9.05 -1.74
N ASP A 244 10.37 -8.34 -0.85
CA ASP A 244 10.15 -8.41 0.59
C ASP A 244 9.23 -7.26 1.04
N PHE A 245 7.94 -7.57 1.19
CA PHE A 245 6.93 -6.62 1.63
C PHE A 245 6.67 -6.68 3.14
N GLY A 246 7.50 -7.39 3.90
CA GLY A 246 7.34 -7.54 5.34
C GLY A 246 6.17 -8.42 5.75
N THR A 247 5.83 -8.33 7.04
CA THR A 247 4.82 -9.16 7.70
C THR A 247 3.57 -8.36 8.03
N LEU A 248 2.47 -9.04 8.38
CA LEU A 248 1.25 -8.37 8.79
C LEU A 248 1.45 -7.66 10.13
N ARG A 249 0.85 -6.48 10.28
CA ARG A 249 0.89 -5.69 11.53
C ARG A 249 0.39 -6.50 12.73
N ASN A 250 -0.69 -7.26 12.54
CA ASN A 250 -1.36 -8.00 13.60
C ASN A 250 -0.86 -9.45 13.75
N ASP A 251 -0.13 -9.97 12.76
CA ASP A 251 0.39 -11.34 12.76
C ASP A 251 1.78 -11.38 12.12
N PRO A 252 2.86 -11.28 12.93
CA PRO A 252 4.23 -11.26 12.42
C PRO A 252 4.68 -12.62 11.85
N THR A 253 3.88 -13.68 11.97
CA THR A 253 4.21 -15.00 11.40
C THR A 253 3.85 -15.11 9.93
N LYS A 254 3.00 -14.20 9.42
CA LYS A 254 2.53 -14.20 8.03
C LYS A 254 3.16 -13.05 7.26
N THR A 255 3.63 -13.35 6.05
CA THR A 255 4.13 -12.33 5.13
C THR A 255 2.98 -11.73 4.33
N VAL A 256 3.11 -10.47 3.92
CA VAL A 256 2.12 -9.82 3.05
C VAL A 256 2.01 -10.56 1.72
N LEU A 257 3.13 -10.93 1.13
CA LEU A 257 3.17 -11.55 -0.19
C LEU A 257 2.43 -12.90 -0.19
N ASP A 258 2.66 -13.76 0.80
CA ASP A 258 2.01 -15.08 0.88
C ASP A 258 0.49 -14.95 1.03
N GLU A 259 0.05 -14.04 1.91
CA GLU A 259 -1.37 -13.79 2.15
C GLU A 259 -2.05 -13.27 0.88
N VAL A 260 -1.39 -12.36 0.16
CA VAL A 260 -1.90 -11.85 -1.12
C VAL A 260 -2.01 -12.95 -2.16
N ILE A 261 -0.94 -13.74 -2.39
CA ILE A 261 -0.94 -14.81 -3.38
C ILE A 261 -2.08 -15.80 -3.12
N SER A 262 -2.31 -16.14 -1.83
CA SER A 262 -3.37 -17.07 -1.44
C SER A 262 -4.78 -16.58 -1.79
N ARG A 263 -5.01 -15.27 -1.71
CA ARG A 263 -6.31 -14.60 -1.92
C ARG A 263 -6.51 -14.07 -3.34
N PHE A 264 -5.42 -13.82 -4.07
CA PHE A 264 -5.43 -13.17 -5.37
C PHE A 264 -6.29 -13.91 -6.39
N LYS A 265 -6.32 -15.24 -6.33
CA LYS A 265 -7.15 -16.08 -7.21
C LYS A 265 -8.64 -15.70 -7.18
N TYR A 266 -9.19 -15.37 -6.01
CA TYR A 266 -10.62 -15.05 -5.87
C TYR A 266 -10.95 -13.71 -6.52
N SER A 267 -10.17 -12.67 -6.21
CA SER A 267 -10.34 -11.34 -6.82
C SER A 267 -10.09 -11.38 -8.32
N LEU A 268 -9.13 -12.18 -8.78
CA LEU A 268 -8.86 -12.36 -10.20
C LEU A 268 -10.05 -13.01 -10.93
N THR A 269 -10.70 -14.01 -10.33
CA THR A 269 -11.93 -14.60 -10.86
C THR A 269 -13.06 -13.56 -10.95
N LEU A 270 -13.27 -12.80 -9.87
CA LEU A 270 -14.29 -11.76 -9.78
C LEU A 270 -14.00 -10.55 -10.68
N ALA A 271 -12.80 -10.44 -11.23
CA ALA A 271 -12.47 -9.42 -12.20
C ALA A 271 -12.53 -9.92 -13.64
N ILE A 272 -11.77 -10.96 -13.97
CA ILE A 272 -11.59 -11.41 -15.35
C ILE A 272 -12.92 -11.92 -15.93
N ILE A 273 -13.69 -12.70 -15.17
CA ILE A 273 -14.93 -13.27 -15.69
C ILE A 273 -15.94 -12.15 -15.99
N PRO A 274 -16.31 -11.25 -15.04
CA PRO A 274 -17.19 -10.14 -15.36
C PRO A 274 -16.65 -9.22 -16.46
N MET A 275 -15.34 -9.02 -16.54
CA MET A 275 -14.71 -8.19 -17.57
C MET A 275 -14.91 -8.77 -18.98
N ILE A 276 -14.70 -10.08 -19.18
CA ILE A 276 -14.93 -10.76 -20.46
C ILE A 276 -16.42 -10.74 -20.81
N PHE A 277 -17.30 -11.06 -19.85
CA PHE A 277 -18.73 -11.02 -20.08
C PHE A 277 -19.21 -9.60 -20.44
N THR A 278 -18.74 -8.60 -19.69
CA THR A 278 -19.08 -7.19 -19.93
C THR A 278 -18.60 -6.76 -21.31
N PHE A 279 -17.39 -7.12 -21.73
CA PHE A 279 -16.88 -6.83 -23.07
C PHE A 279 -17.83 -7.33 -24.17
N CYS A 280 -18.21 -8.61 -24.10
CA CYS A 280 -19.08 -9.22 -25.09
C CYS A 280 -20.46 -8.58 -25.11
N VAL A 281 -21.07 -8.40 -23.94
CA VAL A 281 -22.44 -7.90 -23.79
C VAL A 281 -22.51 -6.41 -24.13
N CYS A 282 -21.52 -5.61 -23.72
CA CYS A 282 -21.49 -4.18 -24.03
C CYS A 282 -21.26 -3.93 -25.52
N GLN A 283 -20.46 -4.77 -26.20
CA GLN A 283 -20.27 -4.64 -27.64
C GLN A 283 -21.55 -4.94 -28.42
N PHE A 284 -22.32 -5.94 -27.98
CA PHE A 284 -23.62 -6.24 -28.55
C PHE A 284 -24.61 -5.07 -28.39
N PHE A 285 -24.80 -4.56 -27.17
CA PHE A 285 -25.74 -3.46 -26.92
C PHE A 285 -25.26 -2.13 -27.47
N GLY A 286 -23.97 -1.82 -27.36
CA GLY A 286 -23.36 -0.62 -27.93
C GLY A 286 -23.56 -0.56 -29.44
N PHE A 287 -23.36 -1.68 -30.13
CA PHE A 287 -23.70 -1.79 -31.53
C PHE A 287 -25.20 -1.64 -31.79
N LEU A 288 -26.06 -2.35 -31.07
CA LEU A 288 -27.52 -2.29 -31.26
C LEU A 288 -28.02 -0.84 -31.18
N MET A 289 -27.58 -0.11 -30.17
CA MET A 289 -27.90 1.30 -29.98
C MET A 289 -27.35 2.19 -31.11
N ALA A 290 -26.11 1.97 -31.54
CA ALA A 290 -25.49 2.74 -32.62
C ALA A 290 -26.15 2.48 -33.98
N TYR A 291 -26.51 1.23 -34.29
CA TYR A 291 -27.16 0.87 -35.54
C TYR A 291 -28.60 1.36 -35.62
N LYS A 292 -29.30 1.36 -34.49
CA LYS A 292 -30.66 1.91 -34.36
C LYS A 292 -30.64 3.34 -33.83
N GLN A 293 -29.60 4.11 -34.17
CA GLN A 293 -29.41 5.48 -33.68
C GLN A 293 -30.70 6.31 -33.82
N ASN A 294 -31.06 6.98 -32.72
CA ASN A 294 -32.25 7.84 -32.61
C ASN A 294 -33.58 7.12 -32.87
N LYS A 295 -33.63 5.79 -32.74
CA LYS A 295 -34.86 5.00 -32.80
C LYS A 295 -35.19 4.42 -31.41
N TRP A 296 -36.39 3.88 -31.26
CA TRP A 296 -36.85 3.28 -30.01
C TRP A 296 -35.88 2.29 -29.35
N PRO A 297 -35.20 1.36 -30.08
CA PRO A 297 -34.23 0.47 -29.43
C PRO A 297 -33.05 1.22 -28.80
N ASP A 298 -32.52 2.25 -29.46
CA ASP A 298 -31.44 3.08 -28.93
C ASP A 298 -31.92 3.85 -27.69
N LEU A 299 -33.05 4.56 -27.80
CA LEU A 299 -33.61 5.36 -26.72
C LEU A 299 -33.96 4.50 -25.49
N LEU A 300 -34.60 3.35 -25.68
CA LEU A 300 -35.00 2.46 -24.60
C LEU A 300 -33.79 1.81 -23.92
N THR A 301 -32.86 1.24 -24.68
CA THR A 301 -31.65 0.62 -24.12
C THR A 301 -30.80 1.64 -23.38
N ASN A 302 -30.63 2.84 -23.94
CA ASN A 302 -29.89 3.92 -23.28
C ASN A 302 -30.59 4.41 -22.01
N PHE A 303 -31.92 4.52 -22.01
CA PHE A 303 -32.71 4.87 -20.82
C PHE A 303 -32.57 3.82 -19.71
N ILE A 304 -32.68 2.53 -20.06
CA ILE A 304 -32.45 1.43 -19.11
C ILE A 304 -31.05 1.53 -18.53
N PHE A 305 -30.01 1.67 -19.37
CA PHE A 305 -28.64 1.80 -18.87
C PHE A 305 -28.43 3.06 -18.02
N LEU A 306 -29.15 4.15 -18.26
CA LEU A 306 -29.07 5.33 -17.40
C LEU A 306 -29.65 5.05 -16.01
N ILE A 307 -30.76 4.30 -15.92
CA ILE A 307 -31.30 3.82 -14.64
C ILE A 307 -30.28 2.91 -13.95
N LEU A 308 -29.72 1.93 -14.66
CA LEU A 308 -28.74 1.01 -14.07
C LEU A 308 -27.49 1.77 -13.58
N TYR A 309 -27.04 2.77 -14.33
CA TYR A 309 -25.89 3.59 -13.95
C TYR A 309 -26.16 4.47 -12.73
N ALA A 310 -27.41 4.88 -12.51
CA ALA A 310 -27.79 5.75 -11.40
C ALA A 310 -27.80 5.03 -10.04
N ILE A 311 -27.88 3.70 -10.01
CA ILE A 311 -27.94 2.93 -8.76
C ILE A 311 -26.53 2.40 -8.44
N PRO A 312 -25.92 2.81 -7.30
CA PRO A 312 -24.60 2.35 -6.92
C PRO A 312 -24.54 0.85 -6.61
N ILE A 313 -23.39 0.22 -6.88
CA ILE A 313 -23.19 -1.22 -6.66
C ILE A 313 -23.41 -1.65 -5.20
N PHE A 314 -23.06 -0.80 -4.22
CA PHE A 314 -23.28 -1.08 -2.79
C PHE A 314 -24.76 -1.09 -2.40
N VAL A 315 -25.67 -0.55 -3.23
CA VAL A 315 -27.12 -0.65 -3.06
C VAL A 315 -27.65 -1.93 -3.73
N VAL A 316 -27.12 -2.25 -4.91
CA VAL A 316 -27.56 -3.43 -5.68
C VAL A 316 -27.13 -4.74 -5.04
N ALA A 317 -25.92 -4.84 -4.51
CA ALA A 317 -25.46 -6.08 -3.88
C ALA A 317 -26.34 -6.54 -2.70
N PRO A 318 -26.68 -5.69 -1.70
CA PRO A 318 -27.62 -6.06 -0.65
C PRO A 318 -29.04 -6.33 -1.18
N PHE A 319 -29.49 -5.60 -2.21
CA PHE A 319 -30.77 -5.88 -2.87
C PHE A 319 -30.80 -7.28 -3.49
N LEU A 320 -29.72 -7.69 -4.17
CA LEU A 320 -29.58 -9.04 -4.72
C LEU A 320 -29.57 -10.09 -3.61
N ILE A 321 -28.82 -9.87 -2.53
CA ILE A 321 -28.80 -10.76 -1.37
C ILE A 321 -30.21 -10.93 -0.78
N GLU A 322 -30.91 -9.83 -0.51
CA GLU A 322 -32.24 -9.87 0.13
C GLU A 322 -33.30 -10.44 -0.80
N LYS A 323 -33.41 -9.95 -2.04
CA LYS A 323 -34.52 -10.29 -2.93
C LYS A 323 -34.29 -11.57 -3.73
N VAL A 324 -33.06 -11.82 -4.17
CA VAL A 324 -32.72 -13.00 -4.99
C VAL A 324 -32.27 -14.15 -4.10
N GLY A 325 -31.32 -13.88 -3.18
CA GLY A 325 -30.73 -14.91 -2.32
C GLY A 325 -31.65 -15.40 -1.19
N LEU A 326 -32.29 -14.48 -0.47
CA LEU A 326 -33.07 -14.80 0.74
C LEU A 326 -34.57 -14.96 0.50
N LYS A 327 -35.20 -14.05 -0.25
CA LYS A 327 -36.67 -14.03 -0.43
C LYS A 327 -37.16 -14.72 -1.71
N HIS A 328 -36.25 -15.06 -2.63
CA HIS A 328 -36.58 -15.71 -3.90
C HIS A 328 -37.69 -14.99 -4.71
N ASN A 329 -37.66 -13.65 -4.72
CA ASN A 329 -38.73 -12.81 -5.29
C ASN A 329 -38.76 -12.79 -6.83
N PHE A 330 -37.78 -13.37 -7.51
CA PHE A 330 -37.62 -13.28 -8.97
C PHE A 330 -37.86 -14.64 -9.65
N PRO A 331 -38.27 -14.67 -10.93
CA PRO A 331 -38.40 -15.93 -11.65
C PRO A 331 -37.05 -16.65 -11.71
N PHE A 332 -37.07 -17.99 -11.66
CA PHE A 332 -35.88 -18.86 -11.68
C PHE A 332 -34.99 -18.82 -10.42
N THR A 333 -35.44 -18.24 -9.30
CA THR A 333 -34.67 -18.18 -8.04
C THR A 333 -35.03 -19.26 -7.02
N ASN A 334 -35.84 -20.26 -7.38
CA ASN A 334 -36.18 -21.37 -6.46
C ASN A 334 -34.98 -22.28 -6.17
N THR A 335 -33.90 -22.16 -6.94
CA THR A 335 -32.62 -22.79 -6.62
C THR A 335 -31.96 -22.03 -5.46
N PRO A 336 -31.51 -22.70 -4.40
CA PRO A 336 -30.76 -22.06 -3.33
C PRO A 336 -29.48 -21.43 -3.90
N ILE A 337 -29.38 -20.11 -3.83
CA ILE A 337 -28.18 -19.37 -4.26
C ILE A 337 -27.46 -18.90 -3.00
N PRO A 338 -26.19 -19.30 -2.79
CA PRO A 338 -25.40 -18.81 -1.67
C PRO A 338 -25.27 -17.29 -1.69
N ILE A 339 -25.37 -16.69 -0.51
CA ILE A 339 -25.25 -15.22 -0.34
C ILE A 339 -23.88 -14.78 0.15
N SER A 340 -23.04 -15.73 0.55
CA SER A 340 -21.69 -15.45 1.03
C SER A 340 -20.69 -16.56 0.71
N GLY A 341 -19.41 -16.19 0.69
CA GLY A 341 -18.30 -17.10 0.41
C GLY A 341 -18.09 -17.39 -1.08
N PHE A 342 -16.90 -17.91 -1.42
CA PHE A 342 -16.55 -18.31 -2.79
C PHE A 342 -16.90 -19.78 -3.10
N THR A 343 -16.99 -20.59 -2.05
CA THR A 343 -17.36 -22.01 -2.08
C THR A 343 -18.14 -22.35 -0.83
N SER A 344 -18.74 -23.55 -0.82
CA SER A 344 -19.19 -24.22 0.40
C SER A 344 -18.04 -24.35 1.42
N SER A 345 -18.37 -24.71 2.66
CA SER A 345 -17.37 -25.02 3.69
C SER A 345 -16.31 -26.01 3.18
N ALA A 346 -15.05 -25.85 3.62
CA ALA A 346 -13.93 -26.65 3.13
C ALA A 346 -14.21 -28.17 3.22
N PHE A 347 -14.78 -28.62 4.33
CA PHE A 347 -15.17 -30.02 4.52
C PHE A 347 -16.16 -30.53 3.47
N SER A 348 -17.17 -29.73 3.11
CA SER A 348 -18.16 -30.10 2.09
C SER A 348 -17.62 -29.94 0.67
N TYR A 349 -16.69 -29.01 0.45
CA TYR A 349 -16.07 -28.76 -0.86
C TYR A 349 -15.07 -29.86 -1.24
N ASP A 350 -14.25 -30.32 -0.29
CA ASP A 350 -13.23 -31.33 -0.53
C ASP A 350 -13.81 -32.74 -0.80
N GLN A 351 -15.05 -32.98 -0.38
CA GLN A 351 -15.79 -34.22 -0.66
C GLN A 351 -16.48 -34.24 -2.03
N LYS A 352 -16.55 -33.09 -2.73
CA LYS A 352 -17.21 -32.99 -4.04
C LYS A 352 -16.29 -33.45 -5.15
N ASN A 353 -16.85 -34.10 -6.17
CA ASN A 353 -16.13 -34.39 -7.42
C ASN A 353 -15.86 -33.08 -8.19
N SER A 354 -14.92 -33.09 -9.14
CA SER A 354 -14.51 -31.88 -9.88
C SER A 354 -15.65 -31.12 -10.54
N TYR A 355 -16.65 -31.84 -11.09
CA TYR A 355 -17.85 -31.22 -11.67
C TYR A 355 -18.72 -30.52 -10.61
N GLN A 356 -18.89 -31.15 -9.45
CA GLN A 356 -19.67 -30.59 -8.34
C GLN A 356 -18.96 -29.39 -7.70
N GLN A 357 -17.63 -29.41 -7.64
CA GLN A 357 -16.82 -28.28 -7.19
C GLN A 357 -16.96 -27.08 -8.15
N LEU A 358 -16.95 -27.32 -9.46
CA LEU A 358 -17.18 -26.26 -10.44
C LEU A 358 -18.58 -25.66 -10.30
N LEU A 359 -19.63 -26.49 -10.19
CA LEU A 359 -20.99 -26.01 -9.96
C LEU A 359 -21.11 -25.24 -8.65
N ASP A 360 -20.45 -25.69 -7.58
CA ASP A 360 -20.41 -25.00 -6.30
C ASP A 360 -19.81 -23.60 -6.45
N ILE A 361 -18.66 -23.46 -7.11
CA ILE A 361 -18.06 -22.15 -7.39
C ILE A 361 -19.03 -21.29 -8.19
N LEU A 362 -19.60 -21.82 -9.29
CA LEU A 362 -20.49 -21.06 -10.17
C LEU A 362 -21.74 -20.54 -9.45
N THR A 363 -22.32 -21.30 -8.53
CA THR A 363 -23.47 -20.85 -7.75
C THR A 363 -23.10 -19.80 -6.72
N HIS A 364 -21.95 -19.93 -6.04
CA HIS A 364 -21.48 -18.94 -5.06
C HIS A 364 -21.11 -17.60 -5.71
N ILE A 365 -20.46 -17.63 -6.88
CA ILE A 365 -20.06 -16.40 -7.57
C ILE A 365 -21.18 -15.78 -8.40
N PHE A 366 -22.35 -16.41 -8.53
CA PHE A 366 -23.43 -15.95 -9.40
C PHE A 366 -23.91 -14.53 -9.06
N LEU A 367 -24.33 -14.28 -7.81
CA LEU A 367 -24.78 -12.95 -7.38
C LEU A 367 -23.65 -11.90 -7.40
N PRO A 368 -22.43 -12.20 -6.87
CA PRO A 368 -21.28 -11.31 -7.03
C PRO A 368 -21.02 -10.91 -8.48
N LEU A 369 -21.02 -11.87 -9.41
CA LEU A 369 -20.76 -11.65 -10.82
C LEU A 369 -21.84 -10.78 -11.46
N ILE A 370 -23.11 -11.01 -11.15
CA ILE A 370 -24.21 -10.16 -11.63
C ILE A 370 -24.06 -8.73 -11.10
N ALA A 371 -23.70 -8.54 -9.83
CA ALA A 371 -23.48 -7.22 -9.25
C ALA A 371 -22.36 -6.44 -9.99
N ILE A 372 -21.24 -7.10 -10.30
CA ILE A 372 -20.10 -6.50 -11.01
C ILE A 372 -20.43 -6.19 -12.48
N ILE A 373 -21.01 -7.16 -13.20
CA ILE A 373 -21.42 -6.98 -14.61
C ILE A 373 -22.42 -5.83 -14.70
N TYR A 374 -23.42 -5.81 -13.83
CA TYR A 374 -24.42 -4.75 -13.77
C TYR A 374 -23.79 -3.35 -13.70
N GLY A 375 -22.87 -3.14 -12.74
CA GLY A 375 -22.31 -1.82 -12.47
C GLY A 375 -21.44 -1.29 -13.61
N THR A 376 -20.76 -2.18 -14.33
CA THR A 376 -19.84 -1.82 -15.41
C THR A 376 -20.52 -1.79 -16.79
N LEU A 377 -21.57 -2.58 -16.99
CA LEU A 377 -22.24 -2.74 -18.29
C LEU A 377 -22.83 -1.43 -18.83
N ALA A 378 -23.50 -0.65 -17.99
CA ALA A 378 -24.17 0.57 -18.43
C ALA A 378 -23.21 1.66 -18.95
N ALA A 379 -22.06 1.83 -18.28
CA ALA A 379 -21.02 2.75 -18.74
C ALA A 379 -20.34 2.22 -20.02
N SER A 380 -19.95 0.95 -20.01
CA SER A 380 -19.23 0.32 -21.14
C SER A 380 -20.08 0.22 -22.41
N ALA A 381 -21.39 -0.05 -22.30
CA ALA A 381 -22.28 -0.12 -23.47
C ALA A 381 -22.48 1.25 -24.12
N ARG A 382 -22.55 2.33 -23.34
CA ARG A 382 -22.59 3.70 -23.86
C ARG A 382 -21.27 4.10 -24.49
N LEU A 383 -20.15 3.73 -23.89
CA LEU A 383 -18.82 3.94 -24.49
C LEU A 383 -18.70 3.19 -25.83
N SER A 384 -19.13 1.91 -25.88
CA SER A 384 -19.16 1.11 -27.10
C SER A 384 -20.06 1.75 -28.17
N ARG A 385 -21.25 2.25 -27.80
CA ARG A 385 -22.12 2.98 -28.73
C ARG A 385 -21.41 4.19 -29.34
N THR A 386 -20.72 5.00 -28.53
CA THR A 386 -20.00 6.18 -29.00
C THR A 386 -18.88 5.77 -29.97
N ALA A 387 -18.06 4.77 -29.61
CA ALA A 387 -16.99 4.27 -30.46
C ALA A 387 -17.53 3.71 -31.80
N VAL A 388 -18.61 2.93 -31.76
CA VAL A 388 -19.25 2.39 -32.97
C VAL A 388 -19.80 3.50 -33.85
N LEU A 389 -20.44 4.53 -33.29
CA LEU A 389 -20.96 5.67 -34.06
C LEU A 389 -19.86 6.49 -34.72
N GLU A 390 -18.73 6.68 -34.05
CA GLU A 390 -17.57 7.37 -34.61
C GLU A 390 -17.01 6.60 -35.80
N VAL A 391 -16.85 5.28 -35.64
CA VAL A 391 -16.35 4.41 -36.71
C VAL A 391 -17.33 4.32 -37.88
N LEU A 392 -18.64 4.28 -37.63
CA LEU A 392 -19.67 4.29 -38.68
C LEU A 392 -19.61 5.53 -39.58
N ARG A 393 -19.08 6.65 -39.08
CA ARG A 393 -18.97 7.92 -39.82
C ARG A 393 -17.74 7.99 -40.72
N GLN A 394 -16.83 7.03 -40.63
CA GLN A 394 -15.58 7.00 -41.39
C GLN A 394 -15.82 6.71 -42.88
N ASP A 395 -15.00 7.32 -43.75
CA ASP A 395 -15.20 7.26 -45.20
C ASP A 395 -15.04 5.84 -45.79
N TYR A 396 -14.18 5.01 -45.19
CA TYR A 396 -14.03 3.62 -45.62
C TYR A 396 -15.30 2.79 -45.34
N VAL A 397 -16.07 3.13 -44.31
CA VAL A 397 -17.36 2.48 -44.01
C VAL A 397 -18.42 2.89 -45.01
N ARG A 398 -18.51 4.20 -45.32
CA ARG A 398 -19.39 4.72 -46.38
C ARG A 398 -19.08 4.08 -47.72
N THR A 399 -17.79 3.92 -48.04
CA THR A 399 -17.34 3.23 -49.26
C THR A 399 -17.77 1.77 -49.28
N ALA A 400 -17.66 1.04 -48.16
CA ALA A 400 -18.13 -0.34 -48.06
C ALA A 400 -19.65 -0.46 -48.27
N GLN A 401 -20.43 0.47 -47.69
CA GLN A 401 -21.88 0.56 -47.89
C GLN A 401 -22.24 0.85 -49.35
N ALA A 402 -21.55 1.80 -49.99
CA ALA A 402 -21.76 2.14 -51.40
C ALA A 402 -21.44 0.96 -52.35
N LYS A 403 -20.49 0.09 -51.97
CA LYS A 403 -20.20 -1.17 -52.68
C LYS A 403 -21.24 -2.27 -52.45
N GLY A 404 -22.31 -2.00 -51.71
CA GLY A 404 -23.38 -2.96 -51.42
C GLY A 404 -23.05 -3.97 -50.32
N ALA A 405 -22.06 -3.70 -49.45
CA ALA A 405 -21.79 -4.57 -48.32
C ALA A 405 -23.03 -4.67 -47.40
N SER A 406 -23.41 -5.88 -47.04
CA SER A 406 -24.55 -6.11 -46.16
C SER A 406 -24.36 -5.42 -44.79
N PRO A 407 -25.43 -4.99 -44.10
CA PRO A 407 -25.33 -4.35 -42.79
C PRO A 407 -24.53 -5.18 -41.77
N MET A 408 -24.61 -6.51 -41.86
CA MET A 408 -23.89 -7.42 -40.98
C MET A 408 -22.39 -7.48 -41.29
N ASN A 409 -22.01 -7.42 -42.57
CA ASN A 409 -20.61 -7.34 -42.98
C ASN A 409 -20.02 -5.97 -42.62
N VAL A 410 -20.77 -4.89 -42.83
CA VAL A 410 -20.36 -3.54 -42.37
C VAL A 410 -20.12 -3.55 -40.87
N LEU A 411 -21.04 -4.14 -40.10
CA LEU A 411 -20.91 -4.29 -38.66
C LEU A 411 -19.65 -5.05 -38.28
N PHE A 412 -19.55 -6.34 -38.57
CA PHE A 412 -18.52 -7.17 -37.93
C PHE A 412 -17.14 -6.96 -38.56
N LYS A 413 -17.09 -6.71 -39.88
CA LYS A 413 -15.83 -6.64 -40.62
C LYS A 413 -15.24 -5.24 -40.70
N HIS A 414 -16.09 -4.21 -40.81
CA HIS A 414 -15.63 -2.83 -41.05
C HIS A 414 -15.71 -1.93 -39.81
N VAL A 415 -16.67 -2.19 -38.91
CA VAL A 415 -16.92 -1.32 -37.74
C VAL A 415 -16.43 -1.97 -36.44
N GLY A 416 -16.86 -3.20 -36.15
CA GLY A 416 -16.65 -3.87 -34.87
C GLY A 416 -15.17 -4.00 -34.50
N ARG A 417 -14.33 -4.34 -35.48
CA ARG A 417 -12.88 -4.47 -35.30
C ARG A 417 -12.22 -3.18 -34.79
N ASN A 418 -12.55 -2.06 -35.40
CA ASN A 418 -11.97 -0.75 -35.07
C ASN A 418 -12.61 -0.13 -33.82
N ALA A 419 -13.92 -0.32 -33.63
CA ALA A 419 -14.61 0.15 -32.42
C ALA A 419 -14.17 -0.62 -31.16
N SER A 420 -13.72 -1.88 -31.31
CA SER A 420 -13.24 -2.70 -30.19
C SER A 420 -11.93 -2.17 -29.59
N ILE A 421 -11.13 -1.41 -30.34
CA ILE A 421 -9.87 -0.83 -29.84
C ILE A 421 -10.14 0.01 -28.60
N THR A 422 -11.09 0.94 -28.65
CA THR A 422 -11.47 1.81 -27.52
C THR A 422 -11.91 1.00 -26.29
N ILE A 423 -12.65 -0.08 -26.51
CA ILE A 423 -13.16 -0.92 -25.41
C ILE A 423 -12.03 -1.75 -24.81
N VAL A 424 -11.13 -2.29 -25.64
CA VAL A 424 -9.91 -2.96 -25.16
C VAL A 424 -9.04 -2.00 -24.35
N THR A 425 -8.89 -0.73 -24.76
CA THR A 425 -8.18 0.30 -23.97
C THR A 425 -8.83 0.49 -22.60
N SER A 426 -10.15 0.65 -22.57
CA SER A 426 -10.91 0.87 -21.33
C SER A 426 -10.78 -0.32 -20.38
N ILE A 427 -10.83 -1.54 -20.92
CA ILE A 427 -10.69 -2.78 -20.16
C ILE A 427 -9.25 -2.93 -19.64
N ALA A 428 -8.26 -2.66 -20.48
CA ALA A 428 -6.86 -2.71 -20.08
C ALA A 428 -6.54 -1.77 -18.92
N GLY A 429 -7.09 -0.56 -18.93
CA GLY A 429 -6.95 0.38 -17.81
C GLY A 429 -7.65 -0.10 -16.53
N SER A 430 -8.70 -0.91 -16.66
CA SER A 430 -9.43 -1.46 -15.50
C SER A 430 -8.71 -2.62 -14.81
N LEU A 431 -7.69 -3.24 -15.43
CA LEU A 431 -6.92 -4.34 -14.84
C LEU A 431 -6.22 -3.96 -13.52
N GLY A 432 -5.74 -2.72 -13.39
CA GLY A 432 -5.18 -2.25 -12.11
C GLY A 432 -6.23 -2.03 -11.03
N ALA A 433 -7.44 -1.65 -11.45
CA ALA A 433 -8.57 -1.53 -10.56
C ALA A 433 -9.06 -2.89 -10.05
N ILE A 434 -8.59 -4.04 -10.58
CA ILE A 434 -8.97 -5.38 -10.09
C ILE A 434 -8.64 -5.57 -8.61
N LEU A 435 -7.48 -5.07 -8.18
CA LEU A 435 -7.04 -5.17 -6.80
C LEU A 435 -7.90 -4.33 -5.83
N GLY A 436 -8.54 -3.26 -6.31
CA GLY A 436 -9.40 -2.40 -5.49
C GLY A 436 -10.91 -2.50 -5.75
N GLY A 437 -11.31 -2.94 -6.94
CA GLY A 437 -12.63 -2.73 -7.54
C GLY A 437 -13.65 -3.81 -7.18
N SER A 438 -13.18 -4.97 -6.75
CA SER A 438 -14.03 -6.02 -6.17
C SER A 438 -14.22 -5.83 -4.66
N LEU A 439 -13.58 -4.84 -4.01
CA LEU A 439 -13.62 -4.65 -2.56
C LEU A 439 -15.07 -4.59 -2.02
N ILE A 440 -15.94 -3.80 -2.63
CA ILE A 440 -17.34 -3.67 -2.18
C ILE A 440 -18.05 -5.01 -2.26
N VAL A 441 -17.85 -5.74 -3.36
CA VAL A 441 -18.51 -7.03 -3.61
C VAL A 441 -17.93 -8.11 -2.69
N GLU A 442 -16.62 -8.18 -2.53
CA GLU A 442 -15.94 -9.10 -1.61
C GLU A 442 -16.34 -8.88 -0.16
N THR A 443 -16.48 -7.62 0.27
CA THR A 443 -16.93 -7.31 1.63
C THR A 443 -18.40 -7.70 1.83
N LEU A 444 -19.28 -7.38 0.89
CA LEU A 444 -20.73 -7.64 1.04
C LEU A 444 -21.11 -9.12 0.90
N PHE A 445 -20.41 -9.87 0.03
CA PHE A 445 -20.60 -11.31 -0.13
C PHE A 445 -19.60 -12.13 0.70
N GLU A 446 -18.88 -11.51 1.65
CA GLU A 446 -17.89 -12.16 2.53
C GLU A 446 -16.89 -13.08 1.80
N ILE A 447 -16.47 -12.68 0.60
CA ILE A 447 -15.47 -13.40 -0.17
C ILE A 447 -14.10 -12.98 0.36
N ASN A 448 -13.31 -13.97 0.78
CA ASN A 448 -11.94 -13.77 1.28
C ASN A 448 -10.95 -13.49 0.15
N GLY A 449 -11.27 -12.50 -0.69
CA GLY A 449 -10.40 -12.00 -1.74
C GLY A 449 -9.40 -10.97 -1.23
N TYR A 450 -8.60 -10.51 -2.18
CA TYR A 450 -7.58 -9.51 -1.96
C TYR A 450 -8.18 -8.12 -1.67
N GLY A 451 -9.28 -7.74 -2.32
CA GLY A 451 -9.92 -6.44 -2.10
C GLY A 451 -10.38 -6.28 -0.66
N LYS A 452 -11.00 -7.31 -0.08
CA LYS A 452 -11.32 -7.34 1.35
C LYS A 452 -10.06 -7.31 2.24
N PHE A 453 -9.03 -8.07 1.89
CA PHE A 453 -7.75 -8.05 2.62
C PHE A 453 -7.12 -6.65 2.66
N PHE A 454 -7.12 -5.95 1.52
CA PHE A 454 -6.65 -4.58 1.42
C PHE A 454 -7.49 -3.62 2.28
N TYR A 455 -8.83 -3.75 2.25
CA TYR A 455 -9.72 -2.98 3.12
C TYR A 455 -9.36 -3.15 4.59
N ASP A 456 -9.23 -4.40 5.04
CA ASP A 456 -8.86 -4.72 6.41
C ASP A 456 -7.48 -4.14 6.75
N GLY A 457 -6.52 -4.16 5.81
CA GLY A 457 -5.21 -3.51 5.97
C GLY A 457 -5.29 -1.99 6.12
N VAL A 458 -6.15 -1.31 5.36
CA VAL A 458 -6.38 0.13 5.47
C VAL A 458 -6.99 0.49 6.83
N ILE A 459 -8.04 -0.22 7.25
CA ILE A 459 -8.69 0.00 8.55
C ILE A 459 -7.72 -0.23 9.71
N ASN A 460 -6.89 -1.27 9.62
CA ASN A 460 -5.89 -1.60 10.63
C ASN A 460 -4.60 -0.77 10.51
N ARG A 461 -4.51 0.16 9.55
CA ARG A 461 -3.29 0.95 9.27
C ARG A 461 -2.06 0.05 9.11
N ASP A 462 -2.21 -1.05 8.38
CA ASP A 462 -1.13 -1.93 7.97
C ASP A 462 -0.44 -1.36 6.73
N TYR A 463 0.63 -0.59 6.98
CA TYR A 463 1.37 0.10 5.94
C TYR A 463 2.02 -0.86 4.94
N ASN A 464 2.43 -2.06 5.37
CA ASN A 464 3.03 -3.04 4.46
C ASN A 464 2.00 -3.49 3.42
N VAL A 465 0.79 -3.79 3.87
CA VAL A 465 -0.33 -4.14 2.98
C VAL A 465 -0.65 -2.97 2.06
N ILE A 466 -0.81 -1.74 2.59
CA ILE A 466 -1.15 -0.56 1.79
C ILE A 466 -0.08 -0.27 0.71
N MET A 467 1.20 -0.29 1.08
CA MET A 467 2.32 -0.04 0.17
C MET A 467 2.42 -1.11 -0.92
N PHE A 468 2.29 -2.39 -0.53
CA PHE A 468 2.23 -3.48 -1.51
C PHE A 468 1.07 -3.27 -2.47
N SER A 469 -0.12 -2.94 -1.96
CA SER A 469 -1.33 -2.82 -2.76
C SER A 469 -1.28 -1.70 -3.78
N ALA A 470 -0.79 -0.52 -3.39
CA ALA A 470 -0.60 0.59 -4.31
C ALA A 470 0.38 0.24 -5.44
N LEU A 471 1.48 -0.45 -5.11
CA LEU A 471 2.45 -0.91 -6.09
C LEU A 471 1.87 -1.98 -7.02
N ALA A 472 1.27 -3.03 -6.45
CA ALA A 472 0.70 -4.14 -7.19
C ALA A 472 -0.41 -3.67 -8.16
N GLY A 473 -1.24 -2.71 -7.75
CA GLY A 473 -2.27 -2.12 -8.61
C GLY A 473 -1.66 -1.39 -9.79
N SER A 474 -0.60 -0.62 -9.55
CA SER A 474 0.11 0.10 -10.60
C SER A 474 0.83 -0.84 -11.57
N VAL A 475 1.46 -1.91 -11.07
CA VAL A 475 2.07 -2.97 -11.87
C VAL A 475 1.03 -3.67 -12.74
N LEU A 476 -0.14 -4.03 -12.19
CA LEU A 476 -1.22 -4.65 -12.95
C LEU A 476 -1.81 -3.71 -14.00
N THR A 477 -1.91 -2.41 -13.74
CA THR A 477 -2.29 -1.43 -14.78
C THR A 477 -1.29 -1.44 -15.92
N LEU A 478 0.01 -1.43 -15.63
CA LEU A 478 1.06 -1.46 -16.66
C LEU A 478 1.03 -2.76 -17.48
N ILE A 479 0.83 -3.90 -16.81
CA ILE A 479 0.62 -5.21 -17.46
C ILE A 479 -0.65 -5.14 -18.33
N GLY A 480 -1.70 -4.50 -17.84
CA GLY A 480 -2.94 -4.33 -18.58
C GLY A 480 -2.78 -3.51 -19.85
N TYR A 481 -2.07 -2.39 -19.78
CA TYR A 481 -1.72 -1.62 -20.97
C TYR A 481 -0.82 -2.41 -21.92
N LEU A 482 0.12 -3.22 -21.42
CA LEU A 482 0.91 -4.14 -22.25
C LEU A 482 0.03 -5.15 -22.98
N ALA A 483 -0.94 -5.74 -22.29
CA ALA A 483 -1.91 -6.65 -22.88
C ALA A 483 -2.80 -5.95 -23.92
N ALA A 484 -3.21 -4.70 -23.69
CA ALA A 484 -3.98 -3.89 -24.64
C ALA A 484 -3.23 -3.69 -25.95
N ASP A 485 -1.95 -3.31 -25.88
CA ASP A 485 -1.14 -3.07 -27.07
C ASP A 485 -0.98 -4.34 -27.91
N ILE A 486 -0.78 -5.49 -27.25
CA ILE A 486 -0.74 -6.79 -27.92
C ILE A 486 -2.12 -7.07 -28.55
N ALA A 487 -3.20 -6.85 -27.81
CA ALA A 487 -4.56 -7.05 -28.30
C ALA A 487 -4.88 -6.16 -29.52
N TYR A 488 -4.38 -4.93 -29.59
CA TYR A 488 -4.54 -4.07 -30.78
C TYR A 488 -3.91 -4.68 -32.02
N THR A 489 -2.73 -5.31 -31.91
CA THR A 489 -2.08 -5.96 -33.06
C THR A 489 -2.81 -7.21 -33.55
N LEU A 490 -3.44 -7.96 -32.62
CA LEU A 490 -4.31 -9.10 -32.97
C LEU A 490 -5.62 -8.60 -33.59
N LEU A 491 -6.17 -7.53 -33.02
CA LEU A 491 -7.39 -6.90 -33.49
C LEU A 491 -7.21 -6.09 -34.76
N ASP A 492 -6.02 -5.67 -35.19
CA ASP A 492 -5.80 -5.14 -36.54
C ASP A 492 -4.32 -5.30 -36.91
N PRO A 493 -3.94 -6.18 -37.86
CA PRO A 493 -2.55 -6.45 -38.21
C PRO A 493 -1.93 -5.28 -38.99
N ARG A 494 -2.74 -4.30 -39.41
CA ARG A 494 -2.30 -3.09 -40.10
C ARG A 494 -1.88 -1.99 -39.14
N VAL A 495 -2.23 -2.12 -37.85
CA VAL A 495 -1.79 -1.19 -36.81
C VAL A 495 -0.30 -1.39 -36.58
N THR A 496 0.50 -0.47 -37.11
CA THR A 496 1.93 -0.36 -36.82
C THR A 496 2.10 0.44 -35.54
N LEU A 497 2.49 -0.23 -34.46
CA LEU A 497 2.95 0.41 -33.23
C LEU A 497 4.35 0.99 -33.52
N GLU A 498 4.44 2.31 -33.75
CA GLU A 498 5.72 3.04 -33.92
C GLU A 498 6.33 3.48 -32.58
#